data_AF-A0A498SU95-F1
#
_entry.id   AF-A0A498SU95-F1
#
_cell.length_a   1.000
_cell.length_b   1.000
_cell.length_c   1.000
_cell.angle_alpha   90.00
_cell.angle_beta   90.00
_cell.angle_gamma   90.00
#
_symmetry.space_group_name_H-M   'P 1'
#
loop_
_entity.id
_entity.type
_entity.pdbx_description
1 polymer ?
#
loop_
_entity_poly.entity_id
_entity_poly.type
_entity_poly.pdbx_seq_one_letter_code
_entity_poly.pdbx_strand_id
1 'polypeptide(L)'
;MCGLKSTAFVIIFGDAIHNFIDGIAVGASFAISNQVGIATSIAVVCHEVPHELGDFAVLIESGLSIPRAMFLNFLSSLTAYAGLFVGLAAISVDSAVEILLAITAGMFLYVAWLDMLVHLKKESASTNDKWYITLSLQNIGFITGFLIMFAIGWYEEALGSL
;
A
#
# COMPACT_ATOMS: atom_id res chain seq x y z
N MET A 1 -11.37 23.77 -11.59
CA MET A 1 -10.75 22.52 -11.08
C MET A 1 -9.53 22.94 -10.28
N CYS A 2 -9.63 22.81 -8.96
CA CYS A 2 -8.83 23.54 -7.98
C CYS A 2 -7.44 22.91 -7.79
N GLY A 3 -6.39 23.63 -8.20
CA GLY A 3 -5.14 23.83 -7.45
C GLY A 3 -4.22 22.67 -7.04
N LEU A 4 -4.65 21.40 -7.04
CA LEU A 4 -3.75 20.26 -6.87
C LEU A 4 -3.26 19.81 -8.26
N LYS A 5 -1.95 19.64 -8.44
CA LYS A 5 -1.43 18.91 -9.59
C LYS A 5 -2.09 17.52 -9.59
N SER A 6 -2.52 17.04 -10.77
CA SER A 6 -3.19 15.73 -10.95
C SER A 6 -2.51 14.59 -10.20
N THR A 7 -1.17 14.65 -10.05
CA THR A 7 -0.35 13.69 -9.32
C THR A 7 -0.69 13.61 -7.83
N ALA A 8 -0.87 14.74 -7.14
CA ALA A 8 -1.16 14.74 -5.70
C ALA A 8 -2.52 14.13 -5.38
N PHE A 9 -3.52 14.37 -6.25
CA PHE A 9 -4.84 13.76 -6.09
C PHE A 9 -4.79 12.24 -6.29
N VAL A 10 -4.07 11.77 -7.31
CA VAL A 10 -3.92 10.34 -7.59
C VAL A 10 -3.22 9.62 -6.44
N ILE A 11 -2.18 10.23 -5.86
CA ILE A 11 -1.46 9.66 -4.71
C ILE A 11 -2.38 9.54 -3.50
N ILE A 12 -2.99 10.65 -3.04
CA ILE A 12 -3.84 10.62 -1.84
C ILE A 12 -5.01 9.63 -2.00
N PHE A 13 -5.59 9.55 -3.20
CA PHE A 13 -6.69 8.62 -3.45
C PHE A 13 -6.22 7.16 -3.53
N GLY A 14 -5.07 6.90 -4.15
CA GLY A 14 -4.46 5.58 -4.20
C GLY A 14 -4.08 5.10 -2.80
N ASP A 15 -3.42 5.97 -2.05
CA ASP A 15 -3.02 5.76 -0.66
C ASP A 15 -4.23 5.49 0.26
N ALA A 16 -5.31 6.27 0.13
CA ALA A 16 -6.56 6.01 0.87
C ALA A 16 -7.18 4.63 0.56
N ILE A 17 -7.01 4.11 -0.65
CA ILE A 17 -7.47 2.76 -0.99
C ILE A 17 -6.50 1.71 -0.43
N HIS A 18 -5.19 1.95 -0.52
CA HIS A 18 -4.13 1.10 0.00
C HIS A 18 -4.30 0.90 1.52
N ASN A 19 -4.37 2.00 2.26
CA ASN A 19 -4.58 2.02 3.70
C ASN A 19 -5.87 1.30 4.10
N PHE A 20 -6.99 1.51 3.39
CA PHE A 20 -8.23 0.76 3.63
C PHE A 20 -8.05 -0.75 3.49
N ILE A 21 -7.30 -1.18 2.48
CA ILE A 21 -7.04 -2.58 2.19
C ILE A 21 -6.14 -3.22 3.25
N ASP A 22 -5.10 -2.52 3.70
CA ASP A 22 -4.29 -2.94 4.85
C ASP A 22 -5.12 -3.08 6.11
N GLY A 23 -6.01 -2.13 6.35
CA GLY A 23 -7.00 -2.21 7.41
C GLY A 23 -7.80 -3.51 7.36
N ILE A 24 -8.34 -3.86 6.18
CA ILE A 24 -9.08 -5.12 6.00
C ILE A 24 -8.20 -6.33 6.35
N ALA A 25 -6.95 -6.36 5.86
CA ALA A 25 -6.03 -7.46 6.14
C ALA A 25 -5.78 -7.61 7.64
N VAL A 26 -5.46 -6.52 8.34
CA VAL A 26 -5.26 -6.53 9.80
C VAL A 26 -6.53 -6.99 10.53
N GLY A 27 -7.70 -6.49 10.14
CA GLY A 27 -8.97 -6.84 10.76
C GLY A 27 -9.33 -8.32 10.57
N ALA A 28 -9.14 -8.83 9.36
CA ALA A 28 -9.32 -10.23 9.02
C ALA A 28 -8.35 -11.15 9.78
N SER A 29 -7.08 -10.74 9.92
CA SER A 29 -6.08 -11.49 10.67
C SER A 29 -6.39 -11.57 12.17
N PHE A 30 -6.87 -10.49 12.79
CA PHE A 30 -7.35 -10.52 14.18
C PHE A 30 -8.62 -11.35 14.36
N ALA A 31 -9.45 -11.47 13.32
CA ALA A 31 -10.58 -12.38 13.31
C ALA A 31 -10.15 -13.86 13.27
N ILE A 32 -8.97 -14.18 12.73
CA ILE A 32 -8.40 -15.54 12.76
C ILE A 32 -7.79 -15.84 14.14
N SER A 33 -6.81 -15.03 14.59
CA SER A 33 -6.21 -15.15 15.92
C SER A 33 -5.46 -13.88 16.32
N ASN A 34 -5.25 -13.69 17.64
CA ASN A 34 -4.45 -12.58 18.14
C ASN A 34 -2.99 -12.62 17.64
N GLN A 35 -2.41 -13.82 17.53
CA GLN A 35 -1.03 -14.01 17.09
C GLN A 35 -0.86 -13.56 15.65
N VAL A 36 -1.75 -14.00 14.76
CA VAL A 36 -1.74 -13.61 13.34
C VAL A 36 -2.04 -12.12 13.20
N GLY A 37 -3.05 -11.59 13.89
CA GLY A 37 -3.37 -10.15 13.86
C GLY A 37 -2.20 -9.23 14.28
N ILE A 38 -1.43 -9.62 15.31
CA ILE A 38 -0.23 -8.89 15.73
C ILE A 38 0.87 -9.00 14.66
N ALA A 39 1.09 -10.19 14.10
CA ALA A 39 2.07 -10.39 13.03
C ALA A 39 1.75 -9.54 11.79
N THR A 40 0.50 -9.59 11.30
CA THR A 40 0.03 -8.78 10.18
C THR A 40 0.19 -7.29 10.45
N SER A 41 -0.19 -6.83 11.64
CA SER A 41 -0.03 -5.41 12.04
C SER A 41 1.42 -4.93 11.94
N ILE A 42 2.36 -5.75 12.42
CA ILE A 42 3.79 -5.44 12.33
C ILE A 42 4.24 -5.42 10.87
N ALA A 43 3.82 -6.39 10.07
CA ALA A 43 4.14 -6.46 8.65
C ALA A 43 3.64 -5.23 7.88
N VAL A 44 2.41 -4.78 8.14
CA VAL A 44 1.82 -3.56 7.58
C VAL A 44 2.62 -2.33 7.97
N VAL A 45 2.88 -2.13 9.27
CA VAL A 45 3.68 -0.98 9.74
C VAL A 45 5.07 -0.94 9.08
N CYS A 46 5.68 -2.12 8.84
CA CYS A 46 7.00 -2.20 8.21
C CYS A 46 7.02 -1.70 6.75
N HIS A 47 5.94 -1.86 5.98
CA HIS A 47 5.89 -1.35 4.60
C HIS A 47 5.18 0.00 4.47
N GLU A 48 4.29 0.33 5.41
CA GLU A 48 3.53 1.57 5.37
C GLU A 48 4.35 2.79 5.78
N VAL A 49 5.25 2.65 6.76
CA VAL A 49 6.14 3.77 7.15
C VAL A 49 7.02 4.25 5.97
N PRO A 50 7.68 3.35 5.22
CA PRO A 50 8.36 3.74 3.98
C PRO A 50 7.43 4.30 2.91
N HIS A 51 6.24 3.72 2.73
CA HIS A 51 5.27 4.13 1.71
C HIS A 51 4.80 5.57 1.93
N GLU A 52 4.31 5.86 3.14
CA GLU A 52 3.84 7.17 3.58
C GLU A 52 4.94 8.24 3.49
N LEU A 53 6.19 7.91 3.81
CA LEU A 53 7.33 8.82 3.63
C LEU A 53 7.58 9.13 2.15
N GLY A 54 7.39 8.15 1.27
CA GLY A 54 7.46 8.32 -0.18
C GLY A 54 6.37 9.26 -0.69
N ASP A 55 5.12 9.02 -0.29
CA ASP A 55 3.97 9.83 -0.66
C ASP A 55 4.11 11.27 -0.17
N PHE A 56 4.55 11.44 1.08
CA PHE A 56 4.89 12.74 1.63
C PHE A 56 5.91 13.48 0.76
N ALA A 57 7.00 12.81 0.34
CA ALA A 57 8.01 13.42 -0.52
C ALA A 57 7.43 13.89 -1.87
N VAL A 58 6.59 13.07 -2.51
CA VAL A 58 5.96 13.42 -3.79
C VAL A 58 4.92 14.54 -3.63
N LEU A 59 4.18 14.56 -2.52
CA LEU A 59 3.24 15.65 -2.22
C LEU A 59 3.96 17.00 -2.08
N ILE A 60 5.12 17.05 -1.42
CA ILE A 60 5.95 18.26 -1.37
C ILE A 60 6.45 18.66 -2.76
N GLU A 61 6.96 17.70 -3.56
CA GLU A 61 7.43 17.96 -4.93
C GLU A 61 6.30 18.47 -5.85
N SER A 62 5.07 18.04 -5.59
CA SER A 62 3.89 18.50 -6.32
C SER A 62 3.50 19.95 -6.01
N GLY A 63 4.10 20.55 -4.96
CA GLY A 63 3.94 21.96 -4.58
C GLY A 63 3.08 22.19 -3.34
N LEU A 64 2.77 21.15 -2.56
CA LEU A 64 2.08 21.30 -1.28
C LEU A 64 3.05 21.78 -0.20
N SER A 65 2.54 22.55 0.76
CA SER A 65 3.31 22.89 1.96
C SER A 65 3.40 21.68 2.90
N ILE A 66 4.48 21.61 3.68
CA ILE A 66 4.72 20.52 4.65
C ILE A 66 3.50 20.20 5.52
N PRO A 67 2.84 21.17 6.17
CA PRO A 67 1.69 20.86 7.02
C PRO A 67 0.51 20.29 6.23
N ARG A 68 0.32 20.71 4.97
CA ARG A 68 -0.77 20.21 4.12
C ARG A 68 -0.48 18.79 3.63
N ALA A 69 0.75 18.52 3.20
CA ALA A 69 1.13 17.18 2.76
C ALA A 69 1.00 16.17 3.90
N MET A 70 1.51 16.49 5.10
CA MET A 70 1.36 15.63 6.28
C MET A 70 -0.11 15.42 6.66
N PHE A 71 -0.93 16.48 6.62
CA PHE A 71 -2.35 16.37 6.97
C PHE A 71 -3.12 15.49 5.97
N LEU A 72 -2.79 15.57 4.67
CA LEU A 72 -3.46 14.78 3.65
C LEU A 72 -3.07 13.30 3.72
N ASN A 73 -1.78 12.98 3.91
CA ASN A 73 -1.33 11.61 4.21
C ASN A 73 -2.05 11.06 5.43
N PHE A 74 -2.03 11.80 6.54
CA PHE A 74 -2.69 11.34 7.76
C PHE A 74 -4.19 11.08 7.54
N LEU A 75 -4.85 11.89 6.71
CA LEU A 75 -6.27 11.72 6.39
C LEU A 75 -6.53 10.48 5.52
N SER A 76 -5.64 10.14 4.58
CA SER A 76 -5.71 8.88 3.85
C SER A 76 -5.46 7.69 4.75
N SER A 77 -4.49 7.73 5.68
CA SER A 77 -4.24 6.62 6.61
C SER A 77 -5.40 6.32 7.55
N LEU A 78 -6.29 7.29 7.83
CA LEU A 78 -7.50 7.03 8.63
C LEU A 78 -8.46 6.02 7.99
N THR A 79 -8.37 5.80 6.67
CA THR A 79 -9.17 4.78 5.98
C THR A 79 -8.81 3.37 6.42
N ALA A 80 -7.60 3.13 6.94
CA ALA A 80 -7.20 1.85 7.50
C ALA A 80 -8.08 1.42 8.69
N TYR A 81 -8.55 2.37 9.51
CA TYR A 81 -9.50 2.05 10.58
C TYR A 81 -10.85 1.59 10.03
N ALA A 82 -11.33 2.19 8.94
CA ALA A 82 -12.56 1.74 8.30
C ALA A 82 -12.40 0.32 7.74
N GLY A 83 -11.26 0.04 7.10
CA GLY A 83 -10.91 -1.30 6.63
C GLY A 83 -10.84 -2.33 7.75
N LEU A 84 -10.21 -1.97 8.88
CA LEU A 84 -10.13 -2.80 10.07
C LEU A 84 -11.50 -3.27 10.55
N PHE A 85 -12.46 -2.34 10.68
CA PHE A 85 -13.81 -2.70 11.10
C PHE A 85 -14.54 -3.58 10.08
N VAL A 86 -14.31 -3.37 8.78
CA VAL A 86 -14.84 -4.25 7.72
C VAL A 86 -14.24 -5.66 7.83
N GLY A 87 -12.92 -5.77 8.01
CA GLY A 87 -12.23 -7.05 8.18
C GLY A 87 -12.71 -7.81 9.43
N LEU A 88 -12.90 -7.11 10.55
CA LEU A 88 -13.44 -7.71 11.77
C LEU A 88 -14.91 -8.17 11.62
N ALA A 89 -15.72 -7.41 10.88
CA ALA A 89 -17.13 -7.77 10.64
C ALA A 89 -17.28 -9.00 9.73
N ALA A 90 -16.27 -9.32 8.92
CA ALA A 90 -16.26 -10.45 8.00
C ALA A 90 -16.27 -11.82 8.68
N ILE A 91 -16.01 -11.89 10.00
CA ILE A 91 -16.05 -13.13 10.80
C ILE A 91 -17.40 -13.85 10.76
N SER A 92 -18.47 -13.10 10.46
CA SER A 92 -19.86 -13.57 10.51
C SER A 92 -20.33 -14.23 9.21
N VAL A 93 -19.50 -14.23 8.16
CA VAL A 93 -19.83 -14.75 6.84
C VAL A 93 -18.76 -15.76 6.42
N ASP A 94 -19.16 -17.01 6.18
CA ASP A 94 -18.26 -18.05 5.69
C ASP A 94 -17.56 -17.61 4.39
N SER A 95 -16.25 -17.84 4.31
CA SER A 95 -15.37 -17.44 3.20
C SER A 95 -15.23 -15.93 2.93
N ALA A 96 -15.86 -15.03 3.69
CA ALA A 96 -15.70 -13.59 3.47
C ALA A 96 -14.27 -13.11 3.73
N VAL A 97 -13.60 -13.69 4.73
CA VAL A 97 -12.18 -13.41 5.03
C VAL A 97 -11.28 -13.79 3.84
N GLU A 98 -11.45 -14.98 3.27
CA GLU A 98 -10.66 -15.45 2.11
C GLU A 98 -10.88 -14.57 0.87
N ILE A 99 -12.14 -14.18 0.61
CA ILE A 99 -12.50 -13.29 -0.49
C ILE A 99 -11.90 -11.89 -0.29
N LEU A 100 -11.99 -11.35 0.92
CA LEU A 100 -11.41 -10.05 1.26
C LEU A 100 -9.89 -10.07 1.07
N LEU A 101 -9.19 -11.10 1.56
CA LEU A 101 -7.75 -11.25 1.37
C LEU A 101 -7.38 -11.39 -0.12
N ALA A 102 -8.17 -12.10 -0.92
CA ALA A 102 -7.94 -12.22 -2.37
C ALA A 102 -8.12 -10.87 -3.10
N ILE A 103 -9.15 -10.10 -2.72
CA ILE A 103 -9.37 -8.74 -3.25
C ILE A 103 -8.21 -7.83 -2.85
N THR A 104 -7.82 -7.87 -1.58
CA THR A 104 -6.67 -7.13 -1.02
C THR A 104 -5.39 -7.41 -1.82
N ALA A 105 -5.07 -8.70 -2.04
CA ALA A 105 -3.90 -9.09 -2.82
C ALA A 105 -3.95 -8.59 -4.28
N GLY A 106 -5.11 -8.68 -4.94
CA GLY A 106 -5.30 -8.19 -6.31
C GLY A 106 -5.15 -6.66 -6.42
N MET A 107 -5.61 -5.94 -5.42
CA MET A 107 -5.49 -4.48 -5.37
C MET A 107 -4.06 -4.01 -5.10
N PHE A 108 -3.29 -4.69 -4.25
CA PHE A 108 -1.86 -4.37 -4.09
C PHE A 108 -1.09 -4.53 -5.40
N LEU A 109 -1.37 -5.59 -6.16
CA LEU A 109 -0.77 -5.78 -7.48
C LEU A 109 -1.16 -4.64 -8.44
N TYR A 110 -2.41 -4.20 -8.40
CA TYR A 110 -2.89 -3.11 -9.25
C TYR A 110 -2.27 -1.75 -8.92
N VAL A 111 -2.23 -1.37 -7.63
CA VAL A 111 -1.66 -0.11 -7.16
C VAL A 111 -0.16 -0.06 -7.46
N ALA A 112 0.57 -1.12 -7.11
CA ALA A 112 2.01 -1.20 -7.38
C ALA A 112 2.33 -1.08 -8.88
N TRP A 113 1.49 -1.65 -9.75
CA TRP A 113 1.65 -1.54 -11.19
C TRP A 113 1.41 -0.11 -11.72
N LEU A 114 0.37 0.56 -11.22
CA LEU A 114 0.07 1.94 -11.61
C LEU A 114 1.16 2.92 -11.17
N ASP A 115 1.65 2.79 -9.93
CA ASP A 115 2.73 3.64 -9.43
C ASP A 115 4.01 3.48 -10.24
N MET A 116 4.31 2.24 -10.65
CA MET A 116 5.43 1.94 -11.52
C MET A 116 5.31 2.63 -12.88
N LEU A 117 4.11 2.56 -13.49
CA LEU A 117 3.80 3.19 -14.77
C LEU A 117 3.88 4.72 -14.74
N VAL A 118 3.40 5.35 -13.66
CA VAL A 118 3.46 6.81 -13.51
C VAL A 118 4.89 7.31 -13.47
N HIS A 119 5.77 6.62 -12.73
CA HIS A 119 7.19 6.97 -12.64
C HIS A 119 7.91 6.83 -13.99
N LEU A 120 7.70 5.72 -14.72
CA LEU A 120 8.29 5.50 -16.05
C LEU A 120 7.87 6.57 -17.06
N LYS A 121 6.59 6.99 -17.03
CA LYS A 121 6.09 8.03 -17.94
C LYS A 121 6.70 9.40 -17.64
N LYS A 122 6.93 9.72 -16.37
CA LYS A 122 7.50 11.01 -15.93
C LYS A 122 8.98 11.13 -16.35
N GLU A 123 9.72 10.03 -16.28
CA GLU A 123 11.12 9.98 -16.70
C GLU A 123 11.30 9.90 -18.22
N SER A 124 10.43 9.17 -18.94
CA SER A 124 10.46 9.10 -20.41
C SER A 124 10.21 10.44 -21.11
N ALA A 125 9.67 11.45 -20.41
CA ALA A 125 9.52 12.81 -20.93
C ALA A 125 10.83 13.63 -20.91
N SER A 126 11.89 13.12 -20.25
CA SER A 126 13.23 13.70 -20.23
C SER A 126 14.03 13.23 -21.45
N THR A 127 14.41 14.16 -22.33
CA THR A 127 14.99 13.88 -23.66
C THR A 127 16.38 13.21 -23.68
N ASN A 128 17.00 12.92 -22.53
CA ASN A 128 18.35 12.36 -22.47
C ASN A 128 18.50 11.17 -21.49
N ASP A 129 17.41 10.66 -20.93
CA ASP A 129 17.47 9.61 -19.91
C ASP A 129 17.42 8.19 -20.47
N LYS A 130 18.24 7.33 -19.87
CA LYS A 130 18.38 5.91 -20.23
C LYS A 130 17.23 5.12 -19.63
N TRP A 131 16.03 5.29 -20.19
CA TRP A 131 14.77 4.67 -19.73
C TRP A 131 14.87 3.16 -19.45
N TYR A 132 15.76 2.46 -20.17
CA TYR A 132 16.05 1.03 -19.99
C TYR A 132 16.77 0.70 -18.67
N ILE A 133 17.61 1.60 -18.15
CA ILE A 133 18.27 1.44 -16.84
C ILE A 133 17.25 1.59 -15.73
N THR A 134 16.41 2.62 -15.79
CA THR A 134 15.35 2.82 -14.78
C THR A 134 14.37 1.66 -14.77
N LEU A 135 13.93 1.21 -15.95
CA LEU A 135 13.08 0.03 -16.07
C LEU A 135 13.73 -1.19 -15.39
N SER A 136 15.03 -1.41 -15.62
CA SER A 136 15.75 -2.53 -15.02
C SER A 136 15.84 -2.42 -13.50
N LEU A 137 16.19 -1.24 -12.97
CA LEU A 137 16.25 -0.99 -11.54
C LEU A 137 14.89 -1.16 -10.86
N GLN A 138 13.82 -0.69 -11.51
CA GLN A 138 12.46 -0.75 -10.97
C GLN A 138 11.93 -2.18 -10.93
N ASN A 139 12.18 -2.99 -11.98
CA ASN A 139 11.85 -4.41 -11.97
C ASN A 139 12.65 -5.19 -10.92
N ILE A 140 13.94 -4.88 -10.74
CA ILE A 140 14.76 -5.51 -9.68
C ILE A 140 14.20 -5.14 -8.29
N GLY A 141 13.89 -3.86 -8.06
CA GLY A 141 13.28 -3.40 -6.81
C GLY A 141 11.94 -4.07 -6.54
N PHE A 142 11.07 -4.17 -7.54
CA PHE A 142 9.78 -4.83 -7.44
C PHE A 142 9.91 -6.31 -7.12
N ILE A 143 10.77 -7.05 -7.85
CA ILE A 143 11.02 -8.47 -7.59
C ILE A 143 11.59 -8.67 -6.18
N THR A 144 12.51 -7.81 -5.76
CA THR A 144 13.12 -7.89 -4.43
C THR A 144 12.08 -7.63 -3.34
N GLY A 145 11.26 -6.58 -3.48
CA GLY A 145 10.17 -6.27 -2.55
C GLY A 145 9.13 -7.39 -2.47
N PHE A 146 8.74 -7.94 -3.63
CA PHE A 146 7.84 -9.10 -3.69
C PHE A 146 8.41 -10.31 -2.94
N LEU A 147 9.69 -10.64 -3.13
CA LEU A 147 10.34 -11.75 -2.44
C LEU A 147 10.40 -11.53 -0.93
N ILE A 148 10.66 -10.31 -0.47
CA ILE A 148 10.68 -9.96 0.96
C ILE A 148 9.28 -10.12 1.55
N MET A 149 8.25 -9.56 0.91
CA MET A 149 6.86 -9.68 1.39
C MET A 149 6.38 -11.13 1.37
N PHE A 150 6.74 -11.90 0.32
CA PHE A 150 6.44 -13.33 0.25
C PHE A 150 7.11 -14.11 1.39
N ALA A 151 8.37 -13.81 1.71
CA ALA A 151 9.06 -14.43 2.82
C ALA A 151 8.39 -14.12 4.17
N ILE A 152 7.99 -12.85 4.40
CA ILE A 152 7.28 -12.45 5.62
C ILE A 152 5.95 -13.20 5.75
N GLY A 153 5.15 -13.24 4.68
CA GLY A 153 3.87 -13.95 4.68
C GLY A 153 4.03 -15.46 4.89
N TRP A 154 5.08 -16.06 4.32
CA TRP A 154 5.40 -17.48 4.54
C TRP A 154 5.72 -17.78 6.02
N TYR A 155 6.44 -16.89 6.69
CA TYR A 155 6.72 -17.02 8.13
C TYR A 155 5.45 -16.81 8.98
N GLU A 156 4.53 -15.96 8.54
CA GLU A 156 3.25 -15.73 9.21
C GLU A 156 2.33 -16.96 9.14
N GLU A 157 2.24 -17.61 7.98
CA GLU A 157 1.46 -18.84 7.81
C GLU A 157 2.05 -20.00 8.63
N ALA A 158 3.40 -20.09 8.69
CA ALA A 158 4.09 -21.05 9.54
C ALA A 158 3.78 -20.84 11.04
N LEU A 159 3.65 -19.59 11.49
CA LEU A 159 3.25 -19.25 12.87
C LEU A 159 1.78 -19.59 13.17
N GLY A 160 0.88 -19.43 12.19
CA GLY A 160 -0.54 -19.79 12.35
C GLY A 160 -0.81 -21.30 12.41
N SER A 161 0.13 -22.13 11.96
CA SER A 161 0.02 -23.60 11.95
C SER A 161 0.51 -24.31 13.23
N LEU A 162 1.06 -23.54 14.19
CA LEU A 162 1.54 -23.98 15.52
C LEU A 162 0.45 -23.84 16.58
#